data_AF-A0A662YAT3-F1
#
_entry.id   AF-A0A662YAT3-F1
#
_cell.length_a   1.000
_cell.length_b   1.000
_cell.length_c   1.000
_cell.angle_alpha   90.00
_cell.angle_beta   90.00
_cell.angle_gamma   90.00
#
_symmetry.space_group_name_H-M   'P 1'
#
loop_
_entity.id
_entity.type
_entity.pdbx_description
1 polymer ?
#
loop_
_entity_poly.entity_id
_entity_poly.type
_entity_poly.pdbx_seq_one_letter_code
_entity_poly.pdbx_strand_id
1 'polypeptide(L)'
;MAVRPKAGAPGKLAKPVVAVSSTSRRRLWVWAGLVTAGALVYLVNVVSIGEGLAAFQLTLASNSSNQANASENAQVQMFPLATELPPMHSGAAEHQVAVEEEDEGEDVEMIRVPPPMRWPPEKASADECLYVRDYGLLERLDNSSRSFCKESGANDSGSRNSSAYTFYHVPQAGLSATRLANYVVDIRGAQVAQDINDLAQDGGGHDPRFKYIPDSASCDCDEPQDAAHGSPPIWRDFFVGGPGGGAAICKPALSEGAEELKLTRAVVLVRKDDHNPFFQISAILNAWAMLKVVGWEANSTQLVTLDRALPSPVDELRHAMLGPSRPAIGGEEFQNHVVRLESALLAPYEATGPLMSHLNDNQPCYANAMIEDFRDAALKRLAITPRHGKRDPRRCLVTVISRRPYGGRRVQRVWQNEAEVLRLMREEYKDAYRFGECEFQALEFVDMSIRDQMRVMLDSDVVIGMHGAGMVNVMWTRPGTLVVEIFPRRRWRWGYRNLCQYLGCKWFDFRKGRDVRVHTSDPNDMDKHIPYAQWKSFFDPLFRDVVDRLEAQVEA
;
A
#
# COMPACT_ATOMS: atom_id res chain seq x y z
N MET A 1 21.63 59.56 34.37
CA MET A 1 20.43 59.18 35.14
C MET A 1 20.38 57.66 35.16
N ALA A 2 20.89 56.89 36.13
CA ALA A 2 21.21 57.17 37.54
C ALA A 2 20.00 57.60 38.37
N VAL A 3 19.37 56.67 39.10
CA VAL A 3 19.32 56.57 40.59
C VAL A 3 18.79 55.16 40.99
N ARG A 4 19.56 54.46 41.84
CA ARG A 4 19.13 53.42 42.82
C ARG A 4 19.20 54.10 44.20
N PRO A 5 18.43 53.72 45.26
CA PRO A 5 18.57 52.43 45.98
C PRO A 5 17.20 51.96 46.59
N LYS A 6 17.05 51.13 47.64
CA LYS A 6 17.96 50.41 48.57
C LYS A 6 17.32 49.08 49.05
N ALA A 7 18.13 48.25 49.71
CA ALA A 7 17.82 46.97 50.34
C ALA A 7 17.34 47.09 51.81
N GLY A 8 16.74 46.02 52.35
CA GLY A 8 16.43 45.85 53.78
C GLY A 8 15.86 44.47 54.17
N ALA A 9 16.57 43.72 55.00
CA ALA A 9 16.13 42.53 55.76
C ALA A 9 16.44 42.80 57.27
N PRO A 10 16.41 41.87 58.26
CA PRO A 10 15.98 40.45 58.30
C PRO A 10 15.20 40.02 59.61
N GLY A 11 14.89 38.72 59.75
CA GLY A 11 14.66 38.03 61.05
C GLY A 11 13.18 37.81 61.45
N LYS A 12 12.81 36.85 62.32
CA LYS A 12 13.56 35.90 63.20
C LYS A 12 12.72 34.63 63.51
N LEU A 13 13.42 33.51 63.80
CA LEU A 13 13.16 32.37 64.72
C LEU A 13 11.71 31.79 64.91
N ALA A 14 11.48 30.48 65.09
CA ALA A 14 12.28 29.52 65.88
C ALA A 14 12.21 28.03 65.43
N LYS A 15 13.16 27.23 65.94
CA LYS A 15 13.21 25.74 66.00
C LYS A 15 12.74 25.27 67.43
N PRO A 16 12.94 24.03 67.94
CA PRO A 16 13.33 22.70 67.39
C PRO A 16 12.28 21.58 67.74
N VAL A 17 12.42 20.28 67.46
CA VAL A 17 13.21 19.17 68.11
C VAL A 17 12.74 17.87 67.37
N VAL A 18 13.52 16.97 66.73
CA VAL A 18 14.59 16.01 67.14
C VAL A 18 14.13 14.80 68.01
N ALA A 19 13.99 13.61 67.41
CA ALA A 19 14.23 12.23 67.92
C ALA A 19 13.53 11.20 66.98
N VAL A 20 14.10 10.08 66.47
CA VAL A 20 14.69 8.87 67.15
C VAL A 20 13.60 8.08 67.90
N SER A 21 13.34 6.77 67.75
CA SER A 21 14.11 5.61 67.21
C SER A 21 13.14 4.56 66.57
N SER A 22 13.57 3.68 65.64
CA SER A 22 13.99 2.27 65.82
C SER A 22 12.96 1.22 66.25
N THR A 23 13.18 -0.04 65.80
CA THR A 23 12.67 -1.32 66.37
C THR A 23 11.15 -1.61 66.27
N SER A 24 10.64 -2.85 66.24
CA SER A 24 11.21 -4.19 66.01
C SER A 24 10.09 -5.27 66.04
N ARG A 25 10.21 -6.30 65.18
CA ARG A 25 9.75 -7.70 65.41
C ARG A 25 8.26 -8.05 65.67
N ARG A 26 7.80 -9.00 64.84
CA ARG A 26 7.13 -10.29 65.22
C ARG A 26 5.68 -10.19 65.78
N ARG A 27 4.83 -11.24 65.72
CA ARG A 27 4.90 -12.58 65.10
C ARG A 27 3.47 -13.14 64.87
N LEU A 28 3.35 -14.00 63.86
CA LEU A 28 2.67 -15.31 63.85
C LEU A 28 1.45 -15.55 64.76
N TRP A 29 0.37 -16.03 64.14
CA TRP A 29 -0.28 -17.30 64.54
C TRP A 29 -0.44 -18.20 63.30
N VAL A 30 -0.56 -19.52 63.51
CA VAL A 30 -0.34 -20.60 62.53
C VAL A 30 -1.43 -21.68 62.70
N TRP A 31 -1.53 -22.60 61.72
CA TRP A 31 -2.37 -23.84 61.66
C TRP A 31 -3.79 -23.61 61.11
N ALA A 32 -4.15 -24.15 59.93
CA ALA A 32 -4.48 -25.55 59.55
C ALA A 32 -5.99 -25.84 59.70
N GLY A 33 -6.64 -26.77 58.99
CA GLY A 33 -6.20 -27.75 57.99
C GLY A 33 -7.41 -28.44 57.31
N LEU A 34 -7.15 -29.33 56.36
CA LEU A 34 -8.09 -29.98 55.43
C LEU A 34 -9.03 -31.07 56.03
N VAL A 35 -10.22 -31.25 55.42
CA VAL A 35 -10.93 -32.56 55.16
C VAL A 35 -11.56 -33.26 56.40
N THR A 36 -12.77 -33.88 56.42
CA THR A 36 -13.58 -34.67 55.44
C THR A 36 -15.09 -34.76 55.81
N ALA A 37 -15.90 -35.32 54.89
CA ALA A 37 -17.20 -36.02 55.07
C ALA A 37 -18.47 -35.17 55.42
N GLY A 38 -19.70 -35.56 55.02
CA GLY A 38 -20.11 -36.63 54.10
C GLY A 38 -21.62 -36.98 54.21
N ALA A 39 -22.35 -36.91 53.08
CA ALA A 39 -23.73 -37.38 52.83
C ALA A 39 -24.92 -36.73 53.59
N LEU A 40 -25.90 -36.16 52.85
CA LEU A 40 -27.25 -36.74 52.69
C LEU A 40 -28.11 -35.99 51.62
N VAL A 41 -28.88 -36.77 50.83
CA VAL A 41 -30.09 -36.45 50.02
C VAL A 41 -30.15 -35.14 49.18
N TYR A 42 -30.07 -35.24 47.84
CA TYR A 42 -31.23 -35.44 46.95
C TYR A 42 -30.78 -35.50 45.47
N LEU A 43 -31.11 -36.60 44.80
CA LEU A 43 -31.01 -36.79 43.35
C LEU A 43 -32.26 -37.59 42.93
N VAL A 44 -32.51 -37.66 41.62
CA VAL A 44 -33.71 -38.23 40.97
C VAL A 44 -34.92 -37.30 40.94
N ASN A 45 -35.14 -36.72 39.77
CA ASN A 45 -36.46 -36.67 39.15
C ASN A 45 -36.28 -36.97 37.64
N VAL A 46 -36.45 -38.24 37.26
CA VAL A 46 -36.54 -38.71 35.86
C VAL A 46 -37.49 -39.92 35.82
N VAL A 47 -38.19 -40.10 34.70
CA VAL A 47 -38.93 -41.30 34.23
C VAL A 47 -40.40 -41.45 34.62
N SER A 48 -41.23 -41.35 33.58
CA SER A 48 -42.41 -42.18 33.26
C SER A 48 -42.85 -41.79 31.83
N ILE A 49 -43.15 -42.64 30.84
CA ILE A 49 -43.26 -44.10 30.59
C ILE A 49 -42.86 -44.27 29.08
N GLY A 50 -42.13 -45.30 28.59
CA GLY A 50 -42.60 -46.64 28.15
C GLY A 50 -43.49 -46.61 26.88
N GLU A 51 -43.45 -47.50 25.88
CA GLU A 51 -42.65 -48.69 25.53
C GLU A 51 -42.78 -48.99 24.00
N GLY A 52 -42.00 -49.94 23.45
CA GLY A 52 -42.16 -50.53 22.09
C GLY A 52 -40.91 -50.42 21.20
N LEU A 53 -39.94 -51.36 21.23
CA LEU A 53 -39.92 -52.70 20.57
C LEU A 53 -40.08 -52.66 19.04
N ALA A 54 -39.26 -53.33 18.20
CA ALA A 54 -38.00 -54.06 18.44
C ALA A 54 -37.24 -54.36 17.12
N ALA A 55 -35.95 -54.69 17.24
CA ALA A 55 -35.12 -55.56 16.37
C ALA A 55 -35.02 -55.32 14.84
N PHE A 56 -33.78 -55.25 14.31
CA PHE A 56 -33.10 -56.45 13.78
C PHE A 56 -31.57 -56.26 13.63
N GLN A 57 -30.84 -57.37 13.44
CA GLN A 57 -29.37 -57.46 13.48
C GLN A 57 -28.66 -57.15 12.15
N LEU A 58 -27.33 -56.92 12.24
CA LEU A 58 -26.39 -57.03 11.13
C LEU A 58 -26.37 -58.44 10.51
N THR A 59 -26.21 -58.51 9.19
CA THR A 59 -25.39 -59.53 8.51
C THR A 59 -24.73 -58.95 7.25
N LEU A 60 -23.70 -59.65 6.76
CA LEU A 60 -22.67 -59.13 5.85
C LEU A 60 -22.99 -59.32 4.35
N ALA A 61 -22.40 -58.44 3.53
CA ALA A 61 -21.96 -58.61 2.12
C ALA A 61 -22.97 -59.21 1.10
N SER A 62 -23.24 -58.57 -0.04
CA SER A 62 -22.23 -58.28 -1.07
C SER A 62 -22.80 -57.59 -2.33
N ASN A 63 -21.93 -56.82 -3.00
CA ASN A 63 -21.85 -56.48 -4.44
C ASN A 63 -23.04 -56.01 -5.30
N SER A 64 -22.70 -55.00 -6.13
CA SER A 64 -23.26 -54.62 -7.45
C SER A 64 -24.67 -54.02 -7.48
N SER A 65 -24.96 -52.99 -8.29
CA SER A 65 -24.11 -52.19 -9.20
C SER A 65 -24.78 -50.86 -9.58
N ASN A 66 -23.95 -49.85 -9.87
CA ASN A 66 -24.18 -48.68 -10.74
C ASN A 66 -25.59 -48.02 -10.73
N GLN A 67 -25.70 -46.87 -10.05
CA GLN A 67 -26.70 -45.84 -10.35
C GLN A 67 -26.09 -44.72 -11.20
N ALA A 68 -26.90 -44.17 -12.09
CA ALA A 68 -26.62 -42.94 -12.83
C ALA A 68 -27.50 -41.79 -12.32
N ASN A 69 -26.95 -40.57 -12.36
CA ASN A 69 -27.62 -39.26 -12.41
C ASN A 69 -28.81 -38.96 -11.48
N ALA A 70 -28.62 -38.05 -10.51
CA ALA A 70 -29.14 -36.66 -10.58
C ALA A 70 -28.77 -35.82 -9.33
N SER A 71 -28.62 -34.50 -9.52
CA SER A 71 -28.81 -33.33 -8.60
C SER A 71 -28.62 -33.53 -7.08
N GLU A 72 -27.88 -32.71 -6.32
CA GLU A 72 -28.01 -31.24 -6.21
C GLU A 72 -26.90 -30.66 -5.27
N ASN A 73 -26.89 -29.34 -5.02
CA ASN A 73 -25.97 -28.57 -4.14
C ASN A 73 -24.50 -28.38 -4.60
N ALA A 74 -24.26 -27.38 -5.45
CA ALA A 74 -22.93 -26.84 -5.73
C ALA A 74 -22.66 -25.56 -4.91
N GLN A 75 -21.79 -25.66 -3.89
CA GLN A 75 -21.11 -24.49 -3.33
C GLN A 75 -19.95 -24.09 -4.25
N VAL A 76 -19.84 -22.80 -4.60
CA VAL A 76 -18.80 -22.28 -5.49
C VAL A 76 -17.46 -22.20 -4.75
N GLN A 77 -16.66 -23.26 -4.83
CA GLN A 77 -15.23 -23.22 -4.50
C GLN A 77 -14.43 -22.75 -5.73
N MET A 78 -13.50 -21.82 -5.53
CA MET A 78 -12.55 -21.43 -6.58
C MET A 78 -11.50 -22.53 -6.76
N PHE A 79 -11.30 -22.96 -8.01
CA PHE A 79 -10.39 -24.05 -8.37
C PHE A 79 -8.90 -23.64 -8.25
N PRO A 80 -8.03 -24.56 -7.79
CA PRO A 80 -6.60 -24.43 -7.98
C PRO A 80 -6.19 -24.94 -9.38
N LEU A 81 -5.15 -24.34 -9.97
CA LEU A 81 -4.43 -24.96 -11.08
C LEU A 81 -2.94 -25.07 -10.73
N ALA A 82 -2.53 -26.27 -10.36
CA ALA A 82 -1.13 -26.66 -10.35
C ALA A 82 -0.82 -27.36 -11.68
N THR A 83 0.29 -27.00 -12.30
CA THR A 83 0.93 -27.79 -13.36
C THR A 83 2.41 -27.95 -13.02
N GLU A 84 2.91 -29.16 -13.28
CA GLU A 84 4.22 -29.62 -12.81
C GLU A 84 5.36 -28.93 -13.58
N LEU A 85 6.44 -28.60 -12.88
CA LEU A 85 7.69 -28.11 -13.48
C LEU A 85 8.84 -29.08 -13.16
N PRO A 86 9.67 -29.46 -14.15
CA PRO A 86 10.83 -30.32 -13.92
C PRO A 86 11.98 -29.57 -13.22
N PRO A 87 12.92 -30.29 -12.57
CA PRO A 87 14.00 -29.66 -11.82
C PRO A 87 15.06 -29.06 -12.75
N MET A 88 15.27 -27.73 -12.66
CA MET A 88 16.41 -27.08 -13.33
C MET A 88 17.66 -27.09 -12.46
N HIS A 89 18.78 -27.47 -13.06
CA HIS A 89 20.07 -27.61 -12.42
C HIS A 89 20.69 -26.28 -11.97
N SER A 90 21.44 -26.34 -10.88
CA SER A 90 22.38 -25.30 -10.47
C SER A 90 23.51 -25.17 -11.50
N GLY A 91 23.57 -24.03 -12.20
CA GLY A 91 24.70 -23.62 -13.01
C GLY A 91 25.20 -22.26 -12.53
N ALA A 92 26.33 -22.23 -11.83
CA ALA A 92 27.05 -20.99 -11.59
C ALA A 92 27.73 -20.57 -12.91
N ALA A 93 27.58 -19.30 -13.29
CA ALA A 93 28.32 -18.70 -14.38
C ALA A 93 28.95 -17.39 -13.87
N GLU A 94 30.25 -17.45 -13.63
CA GLU A 94 31.08 -16.26 -13.52
C GLU A 94 31.02 -15.52 -14.86
N HIS A 95 31.00 -14.18 -14.84
CA HIS A 95 31.46 -13.40 -15.98
C HIS A 95 32.34 -12.25 -15.51
N GLN A 96 33.42 -12.06 -16.25
CA GLN A 96 34.57 -11.28 -15.82
C GLN A 96 34.37 -9.80 -16.09
N VAL A 97 35.04 -9.00 -15.26
CA VAL A 97 35.21 -7.56 -15.45
C VAL A 97 36.12 -7.33 -16.67
N ALA A 98 35.71 -6.46 -17.57
CA ALA A 98 36.60 -5.77 -18.50
C ALA A 98 36.47 -4.26 -18.24
N VAL A 99 37.61 -3.59 -18.07
CA VAL A 99 37.72 -2.15 -17.85
C VAL A 99 38.37 -1.54 -19.08
N GLU A 100 37.73 -0.54 -19.68
CA GLU A 100 38.39 0.48 -20.51
C GLU A 100 37.79 1.84 -20.11
N GLU A 101 38.66 2.85 -19.96
CA GLU A 101 38.34 4.20 -19.47
C GLU A 101 38.44 5.25 -20.61
N GLU A 102 38.15 6.50 -20.25
CA GLU A 102 38.42 7.76 -20.99
C GLU A 102 37.34 8.29 -21.97
N ASP A 103 36.37 8.99 -21.38
CA ASP A 103 36.13 10.45 -21.49
C ASP A 103 35.97 11.11 -22.89
N GLU A 104 34.76 11.66 -23.15
CA GLU A 104 34.51 13.11 -23.28
C GLU A 104 32.99 13.35 -23.51
N GLY A 105 32.47 14.53 -23.13
CA GLY A 105 31.02 14.78 -23.05
C GLY A 105 30.38 15.49 -24.24
N GLU A 106 29.22 15.01 -24.70
CA GLU A 106 28.28 15.71 -25.58
C GLU A 106 26.81 15.46 -25.18
N ASP A 107 25.92 16.43 -25.45
CA ASP A 107 24.48 16.35 -25.17
C ASP A 107 23.79 15.31 -26.07
N VAL A 108 23.44 14.14 -25.52
CA VAL A 108 22.77 13.07 -26.29
C VAL A 108 21.27 13.34 -26.45
N GLU A 109 20.87 13.78 -27.65
CA GLU A 109 19.48 13.75 -28.10
C GLU A 109 18.91 12.32 -28.01
N MET A 110 17.73 12.16 -27.42
CA MET A 110 17.09 10.84 -27.29
C MET A 110 16.77 10.23 -28.66
N ILE A 111 17.57 9.24 -29.07
CA ILE A 111 17.34 8.44 -30.28
C ILE A 111 16.02 7.68 -30.14
N ARG A 112 14.96 8.16 -30.81
CA ARG A 112 13.71 7.42 -30.98
C ARG A 112 13.95 6.21 -31.88
N VAL A 113 14.08 5.04 -31.26
CA VAL A 113 14.17 3.76 -31.98
C VAL A 113 12.87 3.52 -32.76
N PRO A 114 12.90 3.31 -34.09
CA PRO A 114 11.70 2.99 -34.86
C PRO A 114 11.24 1.55 -34.58
N PRO A 115 9.91 1.27 -34.59
CA PRO A 115 9.38 0.02 -34.08
C PRO A 115 9.56 -1.17 -35.05
N PRO A 116 10.11 -2.32 -34.61
CA PRO A 116 9.93 -3.59 -35.29
C PRO A 116 8.62 -4.30 -34.85
N MET A 117 8.02 -5.06 -35.76
CA MET A 117 6.77 -5.79 -35.55
C MET A 117 6.96 -7.10 -34.78
N ARG A 118 6.14 -7.37 -33.75
CA ARG A 118 5.02 -8.35 -33.77
C ARG A 118 4.36 -8.49 -32.39
N TRP A 119 3.10 -8.95 -32.39
CA TRP A 119 2.32 -9.26 -31.18
C TRP A 119 1.70 -10.66 -31.29
N PRO A 120 1.62 -11.46 -30.22
CA PRO A 120 2.14 -11.19 -28.87
C PRO A 120 3.66 -11.39 -28.75
N PRO A 121 4.34 -10.69 -27.82
CA PRO A 121 5.74 -10.92 -27.50
C PRO A 121 5.92 -12.23 -26.72
N GLU A 122 7.14 -12.78 -26.77
CA GLU A 122 7.54 -13.87 -25.88
C GLU A 122 7.65 -13.37 -24.42
N LYS A 123 7.37 -14.26 -23.47
CA LYS A 123 7.43 -13.97 -22.02
C LYS A 123 8.82 -13.46 -21.63
N ALA A 124 8.88 -12.41 -20.80
CA ALA A 124 10.10 -11.80 -20.29
C ALA A 124 11.02 -11.16 -21.35
N SER A 125 10.45 -10.70 -22.46
CA SER A 125 11.12 -9.78 -23.41
C SER A 125 11.24 -8.36 -22.82
N ALA A 126 12.23 -7.58 -23.29
CA ALA A 126 12.36 -6.16 -22.91
C ALA A 126 11.09 -5.34 -23.25
N ASP A 127 10.36 -5.75 -24.29
CA ASP A 127 9.05 -5.19 -24.68
C ASP A 127 7.95 -5.43 -23.65
N GLU A 128 8.04 -6.47 -22.82
CA GLU A 128 7.12 -6.64 -21.69
C GLU A 128 7.37 -5.54 -20.66
N CYS A 129 8.62 -5.22 -20.36
CA CYS A 129 8.98 -4.17 -19.41
C CYS A 129 8.59 -2.78 -19.89
N LEU A 130 9.00 -2.40 -21.11
CA LEU A 130 8.70 -1.09 -21.68
C LEU A 130 7.20 -0.80 -21.74
N TYR A 131 6.40 -1.78 -22.15
CA TYR A 131 5.00 -1.55 -22.50
C TYR A 131 3.96 -2.10 -21.50
N VAL A 132 4.37 -2.78 -20.43
CA VAL A 132 3.48 -3.17 -19.32
C VAL A 132 3.74 -2.29 -18.08
N ARG A 133 4.90 -1.63 -17.98
CA ARG A 133 5.38 -1.00 -16.74
C ARG A 133 6.07 0.33 -16.89
N ASP A 134 6.54 0.69 -18.08
CA ASP A 134 7.20 1.96 -18.37
C ASP A 134 6.41 2.73 -19.45
N TYR A 135 6.98 3.75 -20.08
CA TYR A 135 6.27 4.68 -20.96
C TYR A 135 5.53 4.07 -22.15
N GLY A 136 5.94 2.90 -22.66
CA GLY A 136 5.18 2.18 -23.69
C GLY A 136 3.78 1.75 -23.21
N LEU A 137 3.57 1.63 -21.90
CA LEU A 137 2.26 1.36 -21.31
C LEU A 137 1.25 2.47 -21.64
N LEU A 138 1.69 3.73 -21.73
CA LEU A 138 0.79 4.85 -22.04
C LEU A 138 0.26 4.73 -23.48
N GLU A 139 1.14 4.38 -24.42
CA GLU A 139 0.77 4.09 -25.81
C GLU A 139 -0.16 2.88 -25.89
N ARG A 140 0.14 1.78 -25.17
CA ARG A 140 -0.76 0.61 -25.14
C ARG A 140 -2.12 0.91 -24.52
N LEU A 141 -2.19 1.77 -23.51
CA LEU A 141 -3.45 2.22 -22.93
C LEU A 141 -4.26 3.00 -23.97
N ASP A 142 -3.67 4.00 -24.63
CA ASP A 142 -4.36 4.79 -25.66
C ASP A 142 -4.83 3.92 -26.85
N ASN A 143 -3.94 3.07 -27.39
CA ASN A 143 -4.26 2.12 -28.46
C ASN A 143 -5.26 1.03 -28.03
N SER A 144 -5.42 0.75 -26.73
CA SER A 144 -6.45 -0.18 -26.22
C SER A 144 -7.84 0.44 -26.13
N SER A 145 -7.95 1.75 -26.31
CA SER A 145 -9.16 2.50 -25.99
C SER A 145 -10.36 2.08 -26.84
N ARG A 146 -11.52 1.96 -26.19
CA ARG A 146 -12.80 1.66 -26.82
C ARG A 146 -13.84 2.65 -26.33
N SER A 147 -14.55 3.27 -27.26
CA SER A 147 -15.58 4.25 -26.93
C SER A 147 -16.98 3.70 -27.17
N PHE A 148 -17.86 3.94 -26.21
CA PHE A 148 -19.22 3.43 -26.09
C PHE A 148 -20.19 4.62 -25.95
N CYS A 149 -21.50 4.36 -26.09
CA CYS A 149 -22.53 5.41 -26.01
C CYS A 149 -22.25 6.59 -26.97
N LYS A 150 -21.90 6.30 -28.22
CA LYS A 150 -21.67 7.33 -29.25
C LYS A 150 -23.01 7.76 -29.85
N GLU A 151 -23.12 9.04 -30.20
CA GLU A 151 -24.32 9.60 -30.85
C GLU A 151 -24.64 8.92 -32.19
N SER A 152 -25.92 8.61 -32.38
CA SER A 152 -26.49 8.04 -33.60
C SER A 152 -26.62 9.05 -34.75
N GLY A 153 -25.50 9.65 -35.17
CA GLY A 153 -25.40 10.46 -36.39
C GLY A 153 -25.86 11.91 -36.25
N ALA A 154 -25.01 12.84 -36.70
CA ALA A 154 -25.26 14.28 -36.68
C ALA A 154 -26.27 14.73 -37.75
N ASN A 155 -27.55 14.38 -37.56
CA ASN A 155 -28.65 14.72 -38.46
C ASN A 155 -29.97 15.01 -37.71
N ASP A 156 -29.91 15.67 -36.55
CA ASP A 156 -31.06 16.51 -36.14
C ASP A 156 -30.65 17.72 -35.30
N SER A 157 -31.44 18.78 -35.37
CA SER A 157 -31.10 20.09 -34.83
C SER A 157 -31.33 20.19 -33.31
N GLY A 158 -30.29 19.87 -32.53
CA GLY A 158 -30.29 20.13 -31.09
C GLY A 158 -29.19 19.36 -30.37
N SER A 159 -28.16 20.06 -29.89
CA SER A 159 -27.03 19.50 -29.12
C SER A 159 -27.51 18.82 -27.83
N ARG A 160 -27.86 17.53 -27.90
CA ARG A 160 -27.94 16.68 -26.71
C ARG A 160 -26.52 16.40 -26.23
N ASN A 161 -26.29 16.58 -24.94
CA ASN A 161 -25.00 16.28 -24.32
C ASN A 161 -24.90 14.77 -24.06
N SER A 162 -24.64 14.00 -25.13
CA SER A 162 -24.46 12.55 -25.05
C SER A 162 -23.49 12.13 -23.94
N SER A 163 -23.78 10.99 -23.30
CA SER A 163 -22.94 10.41 -22.24
C SER A 163 -21.88 9.45 -22.77
N ALA A 164 -21.27 9.77 -23.90
CA ALA A 164 -20.18 8.98 -24.48
C ALA A 164 -19.04 8.78 -23.48
N TYR A 165 -18.52 7.55 -23.41
CA TYR A 165 -17.39 7.21 -22.55
C TYR A 165 -16.34 6.37 -23.29
N THR A 166 -15.09 6.47 -22.83
CA THR A 166 -13.95 5.74 -23.37
C THR A 166 -13.31 4.89 -22.29
N PHE A 167 -13.28 3.58 -22.51
CA PHE A 167 -12.66 2.59 -21.63
C PHE A 167 -11.28 2.21 -22.17
N TYR A 168 -10.28 2.25 -21.28
CA TYR A 168 -8.89 1.90 -21.55
C TYR A 168 -8.58 0.62 -20.78
N HIS A 169 -7.96 -0.38 -21.41
CA HIS A 169 -7.68 -1.66 -20.75
C HIS A 169 -6.47 -2.40 -21.32
N VAL A 170 -5.47 -2.62 -20.46
CA VAL A 170 -4.29 -3.45 -20.76
C VAL A 170 -4.27 -4.63 -19.77
N PRO A 171 -4.81 -5.80 -20.14
CA PRO A 171 -4.92 -6.96 -19.24
C PRO A 171 -3.60 -7.37 -18.60
N GLN A 172 -2.50 -7.30 -19.36
CA GLN A 172 -1.15 -7.69 -18.93
C GLN A 172 -0.60 -6.78 -17.82
N ALA A 173 -1.03 -5.51 -17.78
CA ALA A 173 -0.69 -4.56 -16.71
C ALA A 173 -1.72 -4.58 -15.56
N GLY A 174 -2.81 -5.34 -15.70
CA GLY A 174 -3.98 -5.29 -14.82
C GLY A 174 -4.72 -3.95 -14.83
N LEU A 175 -4.39 -3.04 -15.76
CA LEU A 175 -4.91 -1.68 -15.75
C LEU A 175 -6.22 -1.55 -16.53
N SER A 176 -7.15 -0.85 -15.92
CA SER A 176 -8.41 -0.41 -16.50
C SER A 176 -8.68 1.03 -16.06
N ALA A 177 -9.17 1.88 -16.96
CA ALA A 177 -9.62 3.23 -16.64
C ALA A 177 -10.80 3.61 -17.53
N THR A 178 -11.62 4.57 -17.08
CA THR A 178 -12.73 5.07 -17.91
C THR A 178 -12.76 6.58 -17.91
N ARG A 179 -12.74 7.20 -19.10
CA ARG A 179 -13.09 8.60 -19.26
C ARG A 179 -14.57 8.72 -19.58
N LEU A 180 -15.32 9.37 -18.69
CA LEU A 180 -16.75 9.66 -18.80
C LEU A 180 -16.98 11.08 -19.34
N ALA A 181 -18.11 11.29 -20.02
CA ALA A 181 -18.69 12.60 -20.29
C ALA A 181 -20.17 12.61 -19.87
N ASN A 182 -20.65 13.71 -19.30
CA ASN A 182 -22.06 13.98 -18.98
C ASN A 182 -22.79 12.93 -18.10
N TYR A 183 -22.07 12.19 -17.24
CA TYR A 183 -22.69 11.23 -16.32
C TYR A 183 -23.34 11.94 -15.12
N VAL A 184 -24.42 11.37 -14.61
CA VAL A 184 -25.01 11.74 -13.32
C VAL A 184 -24.90 10.56 -12.36
N VAL A 185 -24.52 10.80 -11.11
CA VAL A 185 -24.36 9.78 -10.07
C VAL A 185 -25.07 10.23 -8.80
N ASP A 186 -26.18 9.59 -8.46
CA ASP A 186 -26.91 9.79 -7.22
C ASP A 186 -26.46 8.76 -6.17
N ILE A 187 -25.56 9.19 -5.29
CA ILE A 187 -25.06 8.39 -4.15
C ILE A 187 -25.50 8.98 -2.81
N ARG A 188 -26.63 9.68 -2.79
CA ARG A 188 -27.19 10.23 -1.55
C ARG A 188 -27.52 9.11 -0.57
N GLY A 189 -27.02 9.23 0.67
CA GLY A 189 -27.18 8.20 1.69
C GLY A 189 -26.44 6.87 1.40
N ALA A 190 -25.45 6.86 0.51
CA ALA A 190 -24.65 5.67 0.21
C ALA A 190 -24.03 5.07 1.48
N GLN A 191 -24.19 3.76 1.67
CA GLN A 191 -23.59 3.07 2.80
C GLN A 191 -22.12 2.74 2.52
N VAL A 192 -21.23 2.98 3.49
CA VAL A 192 -19.88 2.41 3.49
C VAL A 192 -19.98 0.89 3.59
N ALA A 193 -19.11 0.16 2.89
CA ALA A 193 -19.16 -1.30 2.88
C ALA A 193 -18.82 -1.92 4.23
N GLN A 194 -17.68 -1.50 4.80
CA GLN A 194 -17.25 -1.87 6.14
C GLN A 194 -16.39 -0.73 6.68
N ASP A 195 -16.95 0.10 7.55
CA ASP A 195 -16.32 1.31 8.09
C ASP A 195 -15.51 1.02 9.36
N ILE A 196 -14.58 1.92 9.72
CA ILE A 196 -13.91 1.93 11.03
C ILE A 196 -14.20 3.24 11.77
N ASN A 197 -14.34 3.13 13.08
CA ASN A 197 -14.54 4.28 13.97
C ASN A 197 -13.22 4.85 14.49
N ASP A 198 -12.12 4.09 14.40
CA ASP A 198 -10.82 4.44 14.99
C ASP A 198 -9.65 3.78 14.25
N LEU A 199 -8.54 4.51 14.05
CA LEU A 199 -7.28 4.04 13.45
C LEU A 199 -6.65 2.84 14.18
N ALA A 200 -7.06 2.57 15.43
CA ALA A 200 -6.69 1.40 16.21
C ALA A 200 -7.17 0.07 15.61
N GLN A 201 -8.22 0.10 14.80
CA GLN A 201 -8.82 -1.09 14.18
C GLN A 201 -7.91 -1.64 13.07
N ASP A 202 -7.95 -2.96 12.84
CA ASP A 202 -7.12 -3.54 11.77
C ASP A 202 -7.76 -3.35 10.39
N GLY A 203 -7.08 -2.62 9.52
CA GLY A 203 -7.51 -2.33 8.16
C GLY A 203 -7.66 -3.56 7.25
N GLY A 204 -7.16 -4.75 7.64
CA GLY A 204 -7.35 -5.98 6.87
C GLY A 204 -8.82 -6.43 6.76
N GLY A 205 -9.68 -5.97 7.67
CA GLY A 205 -11.13 -6.18 7.68
C GLY A 205 -11.92 -4.87 7.53
N HIS A 206 -11.41 -3.93 6.74
CA HIS A 206 -12.02 -2.63 6.45
C HIS A 206 -12.21 -2.47 4.93
N ASP A 207 -13.25 -1.77 4.51
CA ASP A 207 -13.45 -1.37 3.11
C ASP A 207 -14.27 -0.06 3.09
N PRO A 208 -13.61 1.11 3.07
CA PRO A 208 -14.23 2.44 3.19
C PRO A 208 -14.97 2.89 1.92
N ARG A 209 -14.94 2.08 0.86
CA ARG A 209 -15.68 2.34 -0.38
C ARG A 209 -17.17 2.19 -0.13
N PHE A 210 -17.97 2.91 -0.92
CA PHE A 210 -19.41 2.77 -0.87
C PHE A 210 -19.86 1.40 -1.42
N LYS A 211 -20.92 0.85 -0.84
CA LYS A 211 -21.65 -0.29 -1.43
C LYS A 211 -22.29 0.17 -2.73
N TYR A 212 -22.36 -0.71 -3.72
CA TYR A 212 -23.03 -0.43 -4.97
C TYR A 212 -24.52 -0.18 -4.75
N ILE A 213 -25.03 0.91 -5.31
CA ILE A 213 -26.44 1.26 -5.31
C ILE A 213 -26.96 0.95 -6.72
N PRO A 214 -27.92 0.02 -6.88
CA PRO A 214 -28.57 -0.19 -8.17
C PRO A 214 -29.17 1.12 -8.69
N ASP A 215 -29.03 1.36 -9.99
CA ASP A 215 -29.62 2.50 -10.70
C ASP A 215 -29.12 3.90 -10.29
N SER A 216 -28.06 4.00 -9.46
CA SER A 216 -27.48 5.29 -9.03
C SER A 216 -26.82 6.09 -10.15
N ALA A 217 -26.38 5.43 -11.23
CA ALA A 217 -25.73 6.09 -12.36
C ALA A 217 -26.73 6.31 -13.50
N SER A 218 -26.77 7.54 -14.04
CA SER A 218 -27.58 7.90 -15.20
C SER A 218 -26.74 8.49 -16.33
N CYS A 219 -27.17 8.22 -17.56
CA CYS A 219 -26.50 8.56 -18.81
C CYS A 219 -27.54 8.78 -19.94
N ASP A 220 -27.17 9.55 -20.95
CA ASP A 220 -27.92 9.74 -22.21
C ASP A 220 -27.28 8.90 -23.32
N CYS A 221 -27.82 7.70 -23.53
CA CYS A 221 -27.33 6.68 -24.46
C CYS A 221 -28.52 6.01 -25.17
N ASP A 222 -28.44 5.85 -26.50
CA ASP A 222 -29.48 5.18 -27.30
C ASP A 222 -29.54 3.66 -27.04
N GLU A 223 -28.37 3.02 -26.84
CA GLU A 223 -28.26 1.58 -26.57
C GLU A 223 -28.12 1.28 -25.06
N PRO A 224 -28.65 0.14 -24.57
CA PRO A 224 -28.45 -0.29 -23.18
C PRO A 224 -26.97 -0.50 -22.84
N GLN A 225 -26.50 0.15 -21.77
CA GLN A 225 -25.09 0.06 -21.37
C GLN A 225 -24.86 -1.09 -20.39
N ASP A 226 -24.98 -2.32 -20.88
CA ASP A 226 -24.80 -3.56 -20.10
C ASP A 226 -23.83 -4.56 -20.77
N ALA A 227 -23.53 -5.66 -20.08
CA ALA A 227 -22.60 -6.67 -20.54
C ALA A 227 -23.09 -7.48 -21.75
N ALA A 228 -24.41 -7.62 -21.97
CA ALA A 228 -24.95 -8.28 -23.16
C ALA A 228 -24.73 -7.44 -24.43
N HIS A 229 -24.67 -6.12 -24.26
CA HIS A 229 -24.29 -5.15 -25.29
C HIS A 229 -22.77 -4.84 -25.29
N GLY A 230 -21.97 -5.64 -24.58
CA GLY A 230 -20.51 -5.54 -24.56
C GLY A 230 -19.93 -4.38 -23.74
N SER A 231 -20.74 -3.69 -22.94
CA SER A 231 -20.27 -2.58 -22.09
C SER A 231 -19.37 -3.10 -20.95
N PRO A 232 -18.23 -2.44 -20.67
CA PRO A 232 -17.31 -2.87 -19.61
C PRO A 232 -17.87 -2.54 -18.21
N PRO A 233 -17.54 -3.33 -17.16
CA PRO A 233 -18.07 -3.16 -15.81
C PRO A 233 -17.35 -2.04 -15.03
N ILE A 234 -17.46 -0.80 -15.51
CA ILE A 234 -16.67 0.37 -15.06
C ILE A 234 -16.76 0.67 -13.56
N TRP A 235 -17.86 0.29 -12.92
CA TRP A 235 -18.14 0.57 -11.50
C TRP A 235 -17.63 -0.51 -10.53
N ARG A 236 -17.21 -1.68 -11.03
CA ARG A 236 -16.88 -2.87 -10.21
C ARG A 236 -15.81 -2.59 -9.15
N ASP A 237 -14.80 -1.80 -9.50
CA ASP A 237 -13.66 -1.53 -8.62
C ASP A 237 -13.90 -0.28 -7.74
N PHE A 238 -14.89 0.56 -8.10
CA PHE A 238 -15.30 1.77 -7.39
C PHE A 238 -16.31 1.51 -6.27
N PHE A 239 -17.20 0.53 -6.43
CA PHE A 239 -18.22 0.20 -5.44
C PHE A 239 -18.13 -1.25 -4.97
N VAL A 240 -18.33 -1.49 -3.67
CA VAL A 240 -18.34 -2.86 -3.12
C VAL A 240 -19.61 -3.60 -3.53
N GLY A 241 -19.45 -4.85 -3.97
CA GLY A 241 -20.53 -5.65 -4.58
C GLY A 241 -20.65 -5.42 -6.09
N GLY A 242 -20.57 -4.16 -6.52
CA GLY A 242 -20.62 -3.74 -7.93
C GLY A 242 -21.94 -4.04 -8.64
N PRO A 243 -22.10 -3.60 -9.90
CA PRO A 243 -23.13 -4.14 -10.77
C PRO A 243 -22.88 -5.63 -11.03
N GLY A 244 -23.90 -6.47 -10.84
CA GLY A 244 -23.85 -7.87 -11.23
C GLY A 244 -23.68 -8.04 -12.74
N GLY A 245 -23.24 -9.22 -13.19
CA GLY A 245 -22.77 -9.45 -14.58
C GLY A 245 -23.77 -9.23 -15.73
N GLY A 246 -25.03 -8.85 -15.46
CA GLY A 246 -26.02 -8.43 -16.44
C GLY A 246 -26.73 -7.12 -16.10
N ALA A 247 -26.26 -6.38 -15.10
CA ALA A 247 -26.82 -5.07 -14.74
C ALA A 247 -26.23 -3.98 -15.63
N ALA A 248 -27.06 -3.02 -16.03
CA ALA A 248 -26.61 -1.84 -16.76
C ALA A 248 -25.71 -0.96 -15.87
N ILE A 249 -24.63 -0.42 -16.45
CA ILE A 249 -23.71 0.49 -15.77
C ILE A 249 -24.32 1.89 -15.60
N CYS A 250 -25.36 2.22 -16.35
CA CYS A 250 -26.16 3.42 -16.17
C CYS A 250 -27.55 3.24 -16.82
N LYS A 251 -28.50 4.05 -16.39
CA LYS A 251 -29.86 4.14 -16.96
C LYS A 251 -30.10 5.50 -17.64
N PRO A 252 -31.14 5.63 -18.48
CA PRO A 252 -31.57 6.93 -19.00
C PRO A 252 -31.73 7.97 -17.88
N ALA A 253 -31.44 9.24 -18.20
CA ALA A 253 -31.39 10.34 -17.24
C ALA A 253 -32.58 10.40 -16.27
N LEU A 254 -32.29 10.58 -14.98
CA LEU A 254 -33.29 10.88 -13.95
C LEU A 254 -34.04 12.18 -14.28
N SER A 255 -35.32 12.23 -13.90
CA SER A 255 -36.20 13.39 -14.10
C SER A 255 -35.66 14.65 -13.44
N GLU A 256 -35.79 15.79 -14.14
CA GLU A 256 -35.34 17.11 -13.71
C GLU A 256 -35.84 17.49 -12.30
N GLY A 257 -34.99 18.15 -11.49
CA GLY A 257 -35.41 18.83 -10.25
C GLY A 257 -34.50 18.68 -9.03
N ALA A 258 -33.48 17.82 -9.06
CA ALA A 258 -32.50 17.75 -7.97
C ALA A 258 -31.42 18.84 -8.12
N GLU A 259 -30.95 19.39 -6.99
CA GLU A 259 -29.74 20.21 -6.96
C GLU A 259 -28.50 19.32 -7.14
N GLU A 260 -27.64 19.69 -8.09
CA GLU A 260 -26.50 18.88 -8.52
C GLU A 260 -25.16 19.52 -8.18
N LEU A 261 -24.25 18.76 -7.57
CA LEU A 261 -22.84 19.11 -7.49
C LEU A 261 -22.19 18.86 -8.87
N LYS A 262 -21.92 19.94 -9.62
CA LYS A 262 -21.38 19.87 -10.98
C LYS A 262 -19.86 19.90 -10.99
N LEU A 263 -19.26 18.89 -11.63
CA LEU A 263 -17.82 18.71 -11.74
C LEU A 263 -17.40 18.68 -13.22
N THR A 264 -16.80 19.77 -13.68
CA THR A 264 -16.42 19.96 -15.09
C THR A 264 -15.30 19.03 -15.57
N ARG A 265 -14.34 18.75 -14.70
CA ARG A 265 -13.23 17.83 -14.98
C ARG A 265 -12.73 17.17 -13.69
N ALA A 266 -13.21 15.97 -13.38
CA ALA A 266 -12.86 15.25 -12.15
C ALA A 266 -11.86 14.10 -12.41
N VAL A 267 -10.93 13.88 -11.48
CA VAL A 267 -10.18 12.62 -11.37
C VAL A 267 -10.72 11.90 -10.15
N VAL A 268 -11.39 10.77 -10.38
CA VAL A 268 -12.11 10.00 -9.36
C VAL A 268 -11.25 8.79 -9.00
N LEU A 269 -10.90 8.68 -7.73
CA LEU A 269 -10.22 7.51 -7.16
C LEU A 269 -11.09 6.87 -6.07
N VAL A 270 -10.70 5.67 -5.67
CA VAL A 270 -11.17 5.01 -4.44
C VAL A 270 -9.99 4.40 -3.70
N ARG A 271 -10.06 4.43 -2.37
CA ARG A 271 -9.18 3.72 -1.44
C ARG A 271 -9.90 2.51 -0.87
N LYS A 272 -9.23 1.37 -0.77
CA LYS A 272 -9.69 0.23 0.03
C LYS A 272 -8.83 0.04 1.27
N ASP A 273 -7.51 0.03 1.12
CA ASP A 273 -6.55 -0.09 2.22
C ASP A 273 -5.91 1.27 2.51
N ASP A 274 -6.71 2.15 3.10
CA ASP A 274 -6.40 3.54 3.48
C ASP A 274 -5.32 3.68 4.56
N HIS A 275 -4.89 2.58 5.17
CA HIS A 275 -3.75 2.54 6.10
C HIS A 275 -2.43 2.14 5.43
N ASN A 276 -2.48 1.79 4.15
CA ASN A 276 -1.37 1.18 3.45
C ASN A 276 -0.84 2.13 2.37
N PRO A 277 0.24 2.88 2.67
CA PRO A 277 0.79 3.85 1.72
C PRO A 277 1.28 3.22 0.40
N PHE A 278 1.52 1.89 0.35
CA PHE A 278 1.88 1.21 -0.90
C PHE A 278 0.74 1.25 -1.92
N PHE A 279 -0.48 0.88 -1.51
CA PHE A 279 -1.64 0.93 -2.38
C PHE A 279 -2.01 2.37 -2.76
N GLN A 280 -1.96 3.31 -1.80
CA GLN A 280 -2.24 4.72 -2.09
C GLN A 280 -1.25 5.33 -3.09
N ILE A 281 0.06 5.05 -2.97
CA ILE A 281 1.06 5.52 -3.95
C ILE A 281 0.88 4.83 -5.31
N SER A 282 0.49 3.54 -5.33
CA SER A 282 0.11 2.82 -6.56
C SER A 282 -1.06 3.50 -7.28
N ALA A 283 -2.12 3.89 -6.54
CA ALA A 283 -3.25 4.63 -7.09
C ALA A 283 -2.84 6.00 -7.66
N ILE A 284 -1.94 6.72 -6.99
CA ILE A 284 -1.44 8.02 -7.46
C ILE A 284 -0.63 7.87 -8.75
N LEU A 285 0.26 6.87 -8.83
CA LEU A 285 1.00 6.56 -10.05
C LEU A 285 0.04 6.20 -11.20
N ASN A 286 -0.90 5.30 -10.94
CA ASN A 286 -1.87 4.84 -11.95
C ASN A 286 -2.73 6.00 -12.49
N ALA A 287 -3.19 6.89 -11.62
CA ALA A 287 -3.94 8.08 -12.01
C ALA A 287 -3.07 9.09 -12.77
N TRP A 288 -1.83 9.32 -12.33
CA TRP A 288 -0.87 10.23 -13.00
C TRP A 288 -0.47 9.73 -14.39
N ALA A 289 -0.29 8.41 -14.56
CA ALA A 289 -0.08 7.79 -15.86
C ALA A 289 -1.29 8.00 -16.77
N MET A 290 -2.52 7.77 -16.27
CA MET A 290 -3.73 8.00 -17.05
C MET A 290 -3.97 9.47 -17.39
N LEU A 291 -3.58 10.42 -16.55
CA LEU A 291 -3.63 11.86 -16.88
C LEU A 291 -2.82 12.19 -18.15
N LYS A 292 -1.65 11.55 -18.33
CA LYS A 292 -0.86 11.67 -19.57
C LYS A 292 -1.60 11.06 -20.77
N VAL A 293 -2.16 9.85 -20.61
CA VAL A 293 -2.93 9.15 -21.66
C VAL A 293 -4.11 10.00 -22.15
N VAL A 294 -4.89 10.60 -21.25
CA VAL A 294 -6.06 11.42 -21.64
C VAL A 294 -5.71 12.88 -21.97
N GLY A 295 -4.43 13.27 -21.93
CA GLY A 295 -3.96 14.63 -22.22
C GLY A 295 -4.44 15.68 -21.21
N TRP A 296 -4.53 15.34 -19.93
CA TRP A 296 -5.02 16.23 -18.87
C TRP A 296 -3.91 16.72 -17.94
N GLU A 297 -3.78 18.04 -17.84
CA GLU A 297 -2.95 18.67 -16.81
C GLU A 297 -3.60 18.60 -15.43
N ALA A 298 -2.84 18.20 -14.41
CA ALA A 298 -3.30 18.12 -13.01
C ALA A 298 -3.80 19.48 -12.47
N ASN A 299 -3.31 20.60 -13.02
CA ASN A 299 -3.77 21.94 -12.64
C ASN A 299 -5.20 22.25 -13.18
N SER A 300 -5.70 21.44 -14.12
CA SER A 300 -7.03 21.58 -14.73
C SER A 300 -8.09 20.65 -14.12
N THR A 301 -7.70 19.77 -13.20
CA THR A 301 -8.54 18.70 -12.66
C THR A 301 -8.97 18.97 -11.22
N GLN A 302 -10.18 18.52 -10.90
CA GLN A 302 -10.71 18.41 -9.54
C GLN A 302 -10.40 17.01 -9.01
N LEU A 303 -9.64 16.90 -7.92
CA LEU A 303 -9.43 15.61 -7.25
C LEU A 303 -10.69 15.22 -6.47
N VAL A 304 -11.10 13.95 -6.62
CA VAL A 304 -12.26 13.33 -5.98
C VAL A 304 -11.89 11.95 -5.42
N THR A 305 -12.33 11.64 -4.20
CA THR A 305 -12.28 10.28 -3.64
C THR A 305 -13.68 9.76 -3.33
N LEU A 306 -14.09 8.68 -3.98
CA LEU A 306 -15.43 8.07 -3.87
C LEU A 306 -15.49 7.06 -2.71
N ASP A 307 -14.99 7.47 -1.55
CA ASP A 307 -14.84 6.65 -0.35
C ASP A 307 -14.94 7.51 0.92
N ARG A 308 -15.04 6.85 2.09
CA ARG A 308 -14.88 7.46 3.41
C ARG A 308 -13.60 6.99 4.11
N ALA A 309 -12.53 6.81 3.35
CA ALA A 309 -11.25 6.41 3.91
C ALA A 309 -10.67 7.53 4.79
N LEU A 310 -10.07 7.14 5.90
CA LEU A 310 -9.53 8.09 6.87
C LEU A 310 -8.38 8.91 6.26
N PRO A 311 -8.17 10.16 6.72
CA PRO A 311 -7.05 10.98 6.26
C PRO A 311 -5.70 10.31 6.50
N SER A 312 -4.81 10.37 5.52
CA SER A 312 -3.44 9.84 5.61
C SER A 312 -2.40 10.89 5.18
N PRO A 313 -1.13 10.80 5.62
CA PRO A 313 -0.07 11.68 5.12
C PRO A 313 0.10 11.65 3.59
N VAL A 314 -0.30 10.55 2.94
CA VAL A 314 -0.22 10.38 1.47
C VAL A 314 -1.28 11.21 0.73
N ASP A 315 -2.34 11.66 1.40
CA ASP A 315 -3.38 12.49 0.80
C ASP A 315 -2.84 13.84 0.29
N GLU A 316 -1.83 14.42 0.95
CA GLU A 316 -1.13 15.62 0.49
C GLU A 316 -0.42 15.39 -0.86
N LEU A 317 0.27 14.25 -1.00
CA LEU A 317 0.92 13.86 -2.25
C LEU A 317 -0.11 13.62 -3.37
N ARG A 318 -1.22 12.93 -3.06
CA ARG A 318 -2.32 12.71 -4.02
C ARG A 318 -2.89 14.03 -4.52
N HIS A 319 -3.14 14.97 -3.60
CA HIS A 319 -3.64 16.31 -3.93
C HIS A 319 -2.66 17.07 -4.82
N ALA A 320 -1.39 17.13 -4.43
CA ALA A 320 -0.34 17.82 -5.17
C ALA A 320 -0.11 17.25 -6.59
N MET A 321 -0.32 15.94 -6.78
CA MET A 321 -0.10 15.24 -8.06
C MET A 321 -1.31 15.23 -9.00
N LEU A 322 -2.54 15.21 -8.49
CA LEU A 322 -3.75 14.92 -9.30
C LEU A 322 -4.80 16.04 -9.35
N GLY A 323 -4.70 17.06 -8.51
CA GLY A 323 -5.64 18.19 -8.52
C GLY A 323 -5.24 19.38 -7.61
N PRO A 324 -4.00 19.90 -7.68
CA PRO A 324 -3.48 20.88 -6.72
C PRO A 324 -4.22 22.22 -6.70
N SER A 325 -4.93 22.58 -7.77
CA SER A 325 -5.52 23.91 -7.95
C SER A 325 -6.82 24.15 -7.17
N ARG A 326 -7.44 23.11 -6.60
CA ARG A 326 -8.71 23.17 -5.87
C ARG A 326 -8.67 22.20 -4.68
N PRO A 327 -9.38 22.44 -3.56
CA PRO A 327 -9.48 21.46 -2.48
C PRO A 327 -9.98 20.10 -3.00
N ALA A 328 -9.45 18.99 -2.50
CA ALA A 328 -9.96 17.67 -2.84
C ALA A 328 -11.37 17.46 -2.27
N ILE A 329 -12.26 16.82 -3.02
CA ILE A 329 -13.62 16.50 -2.57
C ILE A 329 -13.67 15.05 -2.09
N GLY A 330 -14.10 14.85 -0.84
CA GLY A 330 -14.25 13.54 -0.20
C GLY A 330 -15.65 12.95 -0.39
N GLY A 331 -15.78 11.63 -0.16
CA GLY A 331 -17.06 10.94 -0.33
C GLY A 331 -18.17 11.39 0.61
N GLU A 332 -17.82 11.99 1.76
CA GLU A 332 -18.79 12.57 2.70
C GLU A 332 -19.57 13.75 2.09
N GLU A 333 -18.93 14.55 1.24
CA GLU A 333 -19.63 15.62 0.52
C GLU A 333 -20.59 15.04 -0.52
N PHE A 334 -20.15 13.99 -1.23
CA PHE A 334 -20.96 13.33 -2.26
C PHE A 334 -22.18 12.58 -1.71
N GLN A 335 -22.11 12.03 -0.50
CA GLN A 335 -23.26 11.38 0.17
C GLN A 335 -24.47 12.32 0.40
N ASN A 336 -24.29 13.63 0.21
CA ASN A 336 -25.34 14.64 0.37
C ASN A 336 -25.87 15.19 -0.97
N HIS A 337 -25.24 14.86 -2.11
CA HIS A 337 -25.51 15.48 -3.41
C HIS A 337 -25.79 14.46 -4.52
N VAL A 338 -26.58 14.87 -5.51
CA VAL A 338 -26.52 14.26 -6.84
C VAL A 338 -25.30 14.86 -7.55
N VAL A 339 -24.41 14.04 -8.10
CA VAL A 339 -23.15 14.53 -8.70
C VAL A 339 -23.23 14.46 -10.22
N ARG A 340 -23.06 15.59 -10.90
CA ARG A 340 -22.91 15.63 -12.36
C ARG A 340 -21.44 15.69 -12.76
N LEU A 341 -20.99 14.67 -13.46
CA LEU A 341 -19.65 14.53 -14.03
C LEU A 341 -19.68 14.95 -15.50
N GLU A 342 -19.48 16.25 -15.79
CA GLU A 342 -19.46 16.76 -17.17
C GLU A 342 -18.29 16.13 -17.94
N SER A 343 -17.14 15.98 -17.29
CA SER A 343 -16.12 15.01 -17.68
C SER A 343 -15.39 14.45 -16.46
N ALA A 344 -15.15 13.14 -16.43
CA ALA A 344 -14.44 12.49 -15.35
C ALA A 344 -13.50 11.39 -15.84
N LEU A 345 -12.39 11.20 -15.14
CA LEU A 345 -11.51 10.04 -15.25
C LEU A 345 -11.73 9.15 -14.03
N LEU A 346 -12.38 8.00 -14.23
CA LEU A 346 -12.32 6.88 -13.29
C LEU A 346 -10.91 6.28 -13.39
N ALA A 347 -10.07 6.60 -12.42
CA ALA A 347 -8.67 6.17 -12.39
C ALA A 347 -8.53 4.66 -12.12
N PRO A 348 -7.40 4.02 -12.50
CA PRO A 348 -7.19 2.60 -12.23
C PRO A 348 -7.09 2.32 -10.72
N TYR A 349 -7.59 1.16 -10.34
CA TYR A 349 -7.69 0.73 -8.95
C TYR A 349 -6.32 0.55 -8.28
N GLU A 350 -6.25 0.81 -6.97
CA GLU A 350 -5.00 0.83 -6.20
C GLU A 350 -4.24 -0.50 -6.19
N ALA A 351 -4.95 -1.62 -6.35
CA ALA A 351 -4.41 -2.97 -6.36
C ALA A 351 -4.01 -3.49 -7.76
N THR A 352 -3.89 -2.62 -8.77
CA THR A 352 -3.37 -2.97 -10.11
C THR A 352 -2.25 -2.04 -10.57
N GLY A 353 -1.68 -2.26 -11.77
CA GLY A 353 -0.65 -1.40 -12.35
C GLY A 353 0.81 -1.78 -12.05
N PRO A 354 1.76 -0.90 -12.42
CA PRO A 354 3.19 -1.24 -12.47
C PRO A 354 3.79 -1.65 -11.11
N LEU A 355 3.41 -0.99 -10.02
CA LEU A 355 3.87 -1.32 -8.67
C LEU A 355 3.29 -2.65 -8.17
N MET A 356 2.10 -3.01 -8.63
CA MET A 356 1.39 -4.23 -8.23
C MET A 356 1.87 -5.48 -8.99
N SER A 357 2.80 -5.30 -9.93
CA SER A 357 3.29 -6.33 -10.84
C SER A 357 4.65 -6.91 -10.38
N HIS A 358 4.84 -8.22 -10.60
CA HIS A 358 5.96 -9.02 -10.07
C HIS A 358 6.25 -8.85 -8.56
N LEU A 359 5.19 -8.84 -7.76
CA LEU A 359 5.32 -8.78 -6.31
C LEU A 359 5.87 -10.08 -5.69
N ASN A 360 5.64 -11.23 -6.33
CA ASN A 360 5.84 -12.56 -5.73
C ASN A 360 6.71 -13.49 -6.59
N ASP A 361 7.57 -12.93 -7.44
CA ASP A 361 8.43 -13.64 -8.39
C ASP A 361 9.70 -12.82 -8.72
N ASN A 362 10.48 -13.30 -9.68
CA ASN A 362 11.64 -12.59 -10.21
C ASN A 362 11.19 -11.55 -11.24
N GLN A 363 11.54 -10.29 -10.96
CA GLN A 363 11.34 -9.16 -11.84
C GLN A 363 12.39 -9.17 -12.97
N PRO A 364 12.00 -9.27 -14.25
CA PRO A 364 12.92 -9.15 -15.38
C PRO A 364 13.19 -7.68 -15.74
N CYS A 365 12.39 -6.73 -15.25
CA CYS A 365 12.52 -5.31 -15.57
C CYS A 365 13.46 -4.59 -14.61
N TYR A 366 14.46 -3.91 -15.17
CA TYR A 366 15.40 -3.06 -14.46
C TYR A 366 14.96 -1.59 -14.58
N ALA A 367 15.89 -0.63 -14.65
CA ALA A 367 15.65 0.82 -14.69
C ALA A 367 14.37 1.21 -15.45
N ASN A 368 13.55 2.08 -14.84
CA ASN A 368 12.20 2.40 -15.34
C ASN A 368 11.96 3.90 -15.32
N ALA A 369 11.95 4.51 -16.51
CA ALA A 369 11.92 5.95 -16.68
C ALA A 369 10.61 6.57 -16.17
N MET A 370 9.48 5.89 -16.35
CA MET A 370 8.18 6.36 -15.84
C MET A 370 8.13 6.40 -14.31
N ILE A 371 8.79 5.48 -13.60
CA ILE A 371 8.89 5.48 -12.13
C ILE A 371 9.85 6.57 -11.64
N GLU A 372 10.98 6.78 -12.33
CA GLU A 372 11.91 7.88 -12.05
C GLU A 372 11.24 9.25 -12.26
N ASP A 373 10.56 9.46 -13.38
CA ASP A 373 9.81 10.69 -13.66
C ASP A 373 8.65 10.91 -12.68
N PHE A 374 7.97 9.84 -12.24
CA PHE A 374 6.93 9.95 -11.22
C PHE A 374 7.50 10.42 -9.89
N ARG A 375 8.65 9.85 -9.47
CA ARG A 375 9.41 10.27 -8.28
C ARG A 375 9.80 11.75 -8.39
N ASP A 376 10.37 12.16 -9.50
CA ASP A 376 10.86 13.53 -9.66
C ASP A 376 9.72 14.55 -9.78
N ALA A 377 8.60 14.17 -10.41
CA ALA A 377 7.38 14.95 -10.41
C ALA A 377 6.81 15.12 -8.99
N ALA A 378 6.75 14.04 -8.19
CA ALA A 378 6.29 14.09 -6.81
C ALA A 378 7.16 15.01 -5.94
N LEU A 379 8.48 14.84 -5.99
CA LEU A 379 9.44 15.69 -5.27
C LEU A 379 9.32 17.17 -5.70
N LYS A 380 9.15 17.44 -7.00
CA LYS A 380 8.95 18.79 -7.54
C LYS A 380 7.63 19.41 -7.07
N ARG A 381 6.52 18.66 -7.11
CA ARG A 381 5.18 19.13 -6.67
C ARG A 381 5.14 19.48 -5.18
N LEU A 382 5.90 18.75 -4.37
CA LEU A 382 6.05 19.01 -2.93
C LEU A 382 7.23 19.95 -2.58
N ALA A 383 7.81 20.63 -3.57
CA ALA A 383 8.88 21.62 -3.42
C ALA A 383 10.13 21.09 -2.67
N ILE A 384 10.44 19.80 -2.82
CA ILE A 384 11.54 19.13 -2.13
C ILE A 384 12.83 19.33 -2.94
N THR A 385 13.79 20.06 -2.39
CA THR A 385 15.08 20.39 -3.04
C THR A 385 16.28 20.11 -2.12
N PRO A 386 17.43 19.64 -2.62
CA PRO A 386 17.63 19.07 -3.97
C PRO A 386 16.80 17.78 -4.19
N ARG A 387 16.51 17.43 -5.45
CA ARG A 387 15.72 16.23 -5.84
C ARG A 387 16.59 15.01 -6.20
N HIS A 388 17.80 15.28 -6.69
CA HIS A 388 18.75 14.29 -7.20
C HIS A 388 19.99 14.17 -6.27
N GLY A 389 19.86 14.62 -5.02
CA GLY A 389 20.95 14.68 -4.04
C GLY A 389 20.41 14.83 -2.61
N LYS A 390 21.29 14.72 -1.62
CA LYS A 390 21.00 15.06 -0.21
C LYS A 390 21.31 16.52 0.09
N ARG A 391 20.74 17.07 1.16
CA ARG A 391 20.98 18.48 1.58
C ARG A 391 22.42 18.75 2.01
N ASP A 392 23.06 17.76 2.64
CA ASP A 392 24.45 17.81 3.07
C ASP A 392 25.20 16.62 2.45
N PRO A 393 26.02 16.83 1.41
CA PRO A 393 26.83 15.78 0.80
C PRO A 393 27.75 15.05 1.78
N ARG A 394 28.17 15.70 2.88
CA ARG A 394 29.13 15.15 3.86
C ARG A 394 28.47 14.41 5.02
N ARG A 395 27.16 14.56 5.26
CA ARG A 395 26.45 13.85 6.35
C ARG A 395 26.30 12.37 6.00
N CYS A 396 26.83 11.48 6.83
CA CYS A 396 26.55 10.05 6.76
C CYS A 396 25.27 9.74 7.55
N LEU A 397 24.21 9.26 6.89
CA LEU A 397 22.90 9.01 7.52
C LEU A 397 22.37 7.59 7.29
N VAL A 398 22.09 6.91 8.40
CA VAL A 398 21.45 5.58 8.47
C VAL A 398 20.06 5.72 9.12
N THR A 399 19.02 5.45 8.35
CA THR A 399 17.62 5.55 8.79
C THR A 399 16.97 4.18 8.91
N VAL A 400 16.44 3.85 10.09
CA VAL A 400 15.48 2.76 10.26
C VAL A 400 14.05 3.30 10.11
N ILE A 401 13.29 2.75 9.16
CA ILE A 401 11.83 2.91 9.12
C ILE A 401 11.26 2.01 10.22
N SER A 402 11.03 2.59 11.40
CA SER A 402 10.55 1.87 12.57
C SER A 402 9.07 1.53 12.42
N ARG A 403 8.69 0.38 12.99
CA ARG A 403 7.33 -0.16 12.91
C ARG A 403 6.89 -0.61 14.30
N ARG A 404 6.07 0.21 14.95
CA ARG A 404 5.58 -0.01 16.31
C ARG A 404 4.07 0.23 16.40
N PRO A 405 3.40 -0.23 17.47
CA PRO A 405 2.00 0.10 17.72
C PRO A 405 1.80 1.62 17.87
N TYR A 406 0.86 2.19 17.12
CA TYR A 406 0.54 3.63 17.10
C TYR A 406 -0.97 3.81 17.22
N GLY A 407 -1.45 4.91 17.81
CA GLY A 407 -2.88 5.23 17.84
C GLY A 407 -3.79 4.08 18.33
N GLY A 408 -3.33 3.28 19.31
CA GLY A 408 -4.04 2.07 19.78
C GLY A 408 -3.91 0.84 18.86
N ARG A 409 -3.48 1.00 17.61
CA ARG A 409 -3.34 -0.07 16.62
C ARG A 409 -2.19 -1.00 16.97
N ARG A 410 -2.47 -2.30 16.99
CA ARG A 410 -1.43 -3.33 16.99
C ARG A 410 -0.92 -3.54 15.57
N VAL A 411 0.40 -3.51 15.40
CA VAL A 411 1.06 -3.85 14.13
C VAL A 411 1.82 -5.17 14.29
N GLN A 412 1.77 -6.00 13.26
CA GLN A 412 2.54 -7.22 13.12
C GLN A 412 3.80 -6.99 12.28
N ARG A 413 4.80 -7.88 12.34
CA ARG A 413 6.13 -7.68 11.75
C ARG A 413 6.83 -6.48 12.41
N VAL A 414 7.10 -6.59 13.71
CA VAL A 414 7.89 -5.64 14.50
C VAL A 414 9.31 -6.18 14.68
N TRP A 415 10.31 -5.30 14.63
CA TRP A 415 11.68 -5.63 15.03
C TRP A 415 11.82 -5.44 16.55
N GLN A 416 11.61 -6.52 17.31
CA GLN A 416 11.43 -6.46 18.78
C GLN A 416 12.64 -5.94 19.55
N ASN A 417 13.86 -6.11 19.01
CA ASN A 417 15.10 -5.64 19.62
C ASN A 417 15.83 -4.57 18.78
N GLU A 418 15.07 -3.80 17.98
CA GLU A 418 15.57 -2.66 17.17
C GLU A 418 16.45 -1.71 17.99
N ALA A 419 16.00 -1.29 19.17
CA ALA A 419 16.72 -0.34 20.03
C ALA A 419 18.05 -0.90 20.57
N GLU A 420 18.11 -2.22 20.84
CA GLU A 420 19.34 -2.89 21.26
C GLU A 420 20.37 -2.90 20.11
N VAL A 421 19.93 -3.31 18.91
CA VAL A 421 20.81 -3.38 17.74
C VAL A 421 21.27 -2.00 17.33
N LEU A 422 20.41 -0.97 17.33
CA LEU A 422 20.81 0.40 17.00
C LEU A 422 21.80 1.01 17.99
N ARG A 423 21.68 0.68 19.29
CA ARG A 423 22.69 1.09 20.28
C ARG A 423 24.04 0.46 19.96
N LEU A 424 24.06 -0.84 19.67
CA LEU A 424 25.28 -1.57 19.31
C LEU A 424 25.88 -1.09 17.97
N MET A 425 25.05 -0.71 16.99
CA MET A 425 25.52 -0.10 15.73
C MET A 425 26.21 1.24 15.99
N ARG A 426 25.62 2.13 16.80
CA ARG A 426 26.26 3.41 17.17
C ARG A 426 27.59 3.20 17.90
N GLU A 427 27.67 2.21 18.79
CA GLU A 427 28.90 1.89 19.52
C GLU A 427 30.00 1.31 18.62
N GLU A 428 29.63 0.45 17.66
CA GLU A 428 30.56 -0.21 16.72
C GLU A 428 31.05 0.74 15.61
N TYR A 429 30.19 1.63 15.12
CA TYR A 429 30.44 2.44 13.92
C TYR A 429 30.73 3.92 14.20
N LYS A 430 30.88 4.34 15.46
CA LYS A 430 31.17 5.73 15.84
C LYS A 430 32.36 6.34 15.08
N ASP A 431 33.47 5.60 14.97
CA ASP A 431 34.70 6.03 14.30
C ASP A 431 34.81 5.48 12.86
N ALA A 432 33.70 5.03 12.26
CA ALA A 432 33.72 4.34 10.98
C ALA A 432 33.93 5.27 9.78
N TYR A 433 33.57 6.55 9.89
CA TYR A 433 33.59 7.54 8.81
C TYR A 433 34.56 8.68 9.17
N ARG A 434 35.48 8.99 8.26
CA ARG A 434 36.60 9.90 8.50
C ARG A 434 36.20 11.37 8.62
N PHE A 435 35.07 11.76 8.04
CA PHE A 435 34.60 13.15 8.05
C PHE A 435 33.60 13.50 9.18
N GLY A 436 33.27 12.54 10.05
CA GLY A 436 32.39 12.73 11.21
C GLY A 436 31.73 11.42 11.66
N GLU A 437 30.88 11.47 12.69
CA GLU A 437 30.11 10.28 13.08
C GLU A 437 28.96 10.01 12.10
N CYS A 438 28.73 8.75 11.75
CA CYS A 438 27.52 8.35 11.03
C CYS A 438 26.30 8.37 11.96
N GLU A 439 25.23 9.04 11.53
CA GLU A 439 24.02 9.19 12.33
C GLU A 439 23.08 7.99 12.14
N PHE A 440 22.76 7.30 13.23
CA PHE A 440 21.83 6.15 13.23
C PHE A 440 20.51 6.51 13.92
N GLN A 441 19.48 6.77 13.13
CA GLN A 441 18.14 7.14 13.59
C GLN A 441 17.10 6.04 13.35
N ALA A 442 16.02 6.04 14.15
CA ALA A 442 14.82 5.23 13.92
C ALA A 442 13.60 6.14 13.97
N LEU A 443 12.76 6.07 12.94
CA LEU A 443 11.67 7.02 12.72
C LEU A 443 10.36 6.28 12.46
N GLU A 444 9.30 6.74 13.11
CA GLU A 444 7.94 6.20 12.98
C GLU A 444 7.17 7.04 11.97
N PHE A 445 7.19 6.63 10.70
CA PHE A 445 6.69 7.44 9.58
C PHE A 445 5.19 7.75 9.63
N VAL A 446 4.42 7.06 10.48
CA VAL A 446 3.00 7.34 10.69
C VAL A 446 2.75 8.75 11.27
N ASP A 447 3.67 9.25 12.08
CA ASP A 447 3.58 10.57 12.72
C ASP A 447 4.24 11.69 11.88
N MET A 448 4.72 11.37 10.68
CA MET A 448 5.48 12.27 9.82
C MET A 448 4.68 12.73 8.60
N SER A 449 4.79 14.01 8.22
CA SER A 449 4.29 14.49 6.93
C SER A 449 4.95 13.73 5.77
N ILE A 450 4.27 13.58 4.63
CA ILE A 450 4.87 12.91 3.47
C ILE A 450 6.11 13.67 2.98
N ARG A 451 6.16 15.00 3.14
CA ARG A 451 7.36 15.80 2.82
C ARG A 451 8.55 15.43 3.69
N ASP A 452 8.34 15.23 5.00
CA ASP A 452 9.40 14.84 5.92
C ASP A 452 9.85 13.40 5.69
N GLN A 453 8.92 12.49 5.39
CA GLN A 453 9.24 11.12 4.96
C GLN A 453 10.14 11.16 3.71
N MET A 454 9.67 11.76 2.62
CA MET A 454 10.43 11.92 1.37
C MET A 454 11.79 12.59 1.61
N ARG A 455 11.85 13.62 2.47
CA ARG A 455 13.08 14.33 2.81
C ARG A 455 14.10 13.42 3.50
N VAL A 456 13.67 12.64 4.47
CA VAL A 456 14.51 11.69 5.20
C VAL A 456 15.06 10.63 4.24
N MET A 457 14.22 10.09 3.35
CA MET A 457 14.66 9.11 2.34
C MET A 457 15.68 9.71 1.36
N LEU A 458 15.48 10.96 0.94
CA LEU A 458 16.42 11.70 0.10
C LEU A 458 17.75 12.01 0.81
N ASP A 459 17.75 12.25 2.12
CA ASP A 459 18.98 12.52 2.86
C ASP A 459 19.73 11.23 3.28
N SER A 460 19.06 10.07 3.32
CA SER A 460 19.63 8.80 3.80
C SER A 460 20.61 8.14 2.83
N ASP A 461 21.76 7.69 3.34
CA ASP A 461 22.72 6.85 2.63
C ASP A 461 22.40 5.36 2.80
N VAL A 462 21.84 5.02 3.96
CA VAL A 462 21.32 3.68 4.27
C VAL A 462 19.89 3.78 4.79
N VAL A 463 19.02 2.94 4.26
CA VAL A 463 17.65 2.70 4.72
C VAL A 463 17.55 1.26 5.20
N ILE A 464 17.03 1.06 6.40
CA ILE A 464 16.72 -0.25 6.96
C ILE A 464 15.23 -0.28 7.30
N GLY A 465 14.53 -1.38 7.05
CA GLY A 465 13.15 -1.51 7.51
C GLY A 465 12.62 -2.92 7.47
N MET A 466 11.59 -3.19 8.28
CA MET A 466 10.86 -4.44 8.19
C MET A 466 9.92 -4.43 6.99
N HIS A 467 9.83 -5.55 6.27
CA HIS A 467 8.87 -5.72 5.19
C HIS A 467 7.44 -5.36 5.66
N GLY A 468 6.88 -4.35 5.02
CA GLY A 468 5.55 -3.81 5.30
C GLY A 468 5.28 -2.58 4.46
N ALA A 469 4.06 -2.05 4.50
CA ALA A 469 3.62 -0.95 3.64
C ALA A 469 4.54 0.28 3.64
N GLY A 470 5.08 0.65 4.81
CA GLY A 470 5.94 1.83 4.97
C GLY A 470 7.23 1.80 4.13
N MET A 471 7.70 0.61 3.73
CA MET A 471 8.85 0.44 2.83
C MET A 471 8.60 1.00 1.42
N VAL A 472 7.37 1.35 1.04
CA VAL A 472 7.12 2.08 -0.24
C VAL A 472 7.93 3.37 -0.35
N ASN A 473 8.29 3.97 0.78
CA ASN A 473 9.12 5.16 0.84
C ASN A 473 10.53 4.97 0.21
N VAL A 474 10.98 3.76 -0.08
CA VAL A 474 12.19 3.56 -0.92
C VAL A 474 12.03 4.20 -2.31
N MET A 475 10.81 4.46 -2.77
CA MET A 475 10.55 5.24 -3.99
C MET A 475 11.20 6.64 -3.96
N TRP A 476 11.48 7.18 -2.77
CA TRP A 476 12.03 8.52 -2.59
C TRP A 476 13.54 8.54 -2.32
N THR A 477 14.21 7.38 -2.27
CA THR A 477 15.68 7.33 -2.08
C THR A 477 16.42 7.86 -3.29
N ARG A 478 17.73 8.07 -3.15
CA ARG A 478 18.63 8.42 -4.25
C ARG A 478 19.16 7.15 -4.94
N PRO A 479 19.57 7.22 -6.22
CA PRO A 479 20.43 6.20 -6.80
C PRO A 479 21.66 5.95 -5.91
N GLY A 480 22.08 4.71 -5.77
CA GLY A 480 23.21 4.31 -4.94
C GLY A 480 22.98 4.27 -3.42
N THR A 481 21.82 4.70 -2.90
CA THR A 481 21.41 4.46 -1.50
C THR A 481 21.37 2.94 -1.23
N LEU A 482 21.82 2.50 -0.05
CA LEU A 482 21.70 1.12 0.39
C LEU A 482 20.35 0.90 1.09
N VAL A 483 19.57 -0.08 0.64
CA VAL A 483 18.32 -0.51 1.24
C VAL A 483 18.48 -1.93 1.80
N VAL A 484 18.25 -2.09 3.10
CA VAL A 484 18.22 -3.38 3.79
C VAL A 484 16.80 -3.69 4.24
N GLU A 485 16.20 -4.73 3.66
CA GLU A 485 14.84 -5.13 3.96
C GLU A 485 14.81 -6.38 4.85
N ILE A 486 14.26 -6.25 6.06
CA ILE A 486 14.16 -7.34 7.03
C ILE A 486 12.87 -8.13 6.76
N PHE A 487 12.98 -9.45 6.61
CA PHE A 487 11.86 -10.34 6.33
C PHE A 487 11.62 -11.38 7.45
N PRO A 488 10.36 -11.72 7.77
CA PRO A 488 10.01 -13.04 8.30
C PRO A 488 10.53 -14.14 7.35
N ARG A 489 11.11 -15.23 7.87
CA ARG A 489 11.89 -16.18 7.06
C ARG A 489 11.14 -16.75 5.85
N ARG A 490 9.83 -16.96 6.00
CA ARG A 490 8.95 -17.58 5.00
C ARG A 490 8.23 -16.59 4.08
N ARG A 491 8.47 -15.29 4.23
CA ARG A 491 7.78 -14.25 3.43
C ARG A 491 8.55 -13.92 2.16
N TRP A 492 7.91 -14.13 1.01
CA TRP A 492 8.53 -13.97 -0.31
C TRP A 492 7.73 -12.95 -1.12
N ARG A 493 8.09 -11.66 -0.97
CA ARG A 493 7.43 -10.55 -1.65
C ARG A 493 8.44 -9.43 -1.92
N TRP A 494 8.69 -9.13 -3.19
CA TRP A 494 9.86 -8.39 -3.67
C TRP A 494 9.56 -7.00 -4.25
N GLY A 495 8.38 -6.43 -3.99
CA GLY A 495 7.99 -5.11 -4.53
C GLY A 495 9.01 -3.99 -4.27
N TYR A 496 9.69 -3.99 -3.12
CA TYR A 496 10.68 -2.96 -2.76
C TYR A 496 12.08 -3.25 -3.36
N ARG A 497 12.43 -4.52 -3.61
CA ARG A 497 13.55 -4.88 -4.51
C ARG A 497 13.33 -4.25 -5.88
N ASN A 498 12.13 -4.45 -6.43
CA ASN A 498 11.78 -3.95 -7.76
C ASN A 498 11.87 -2.42 -7.83
N LEU A 499 11.35 -1.69 -6.83
CA LEU A 499 11.53 -0.24 -6.73
C LEU A 499 13.00 0.18 -6.72
N CYS A 500 13.88 -0.55 -6.04
CA CYS A 500 15.32 -0.27 -6.11
C CYS A 500 15.97 -0.61 -7.45
N GLN A 501 15.52 -1.68 -8.13
CA GLN A 501 15.96 -1.97 -9.50
C GLN A 501 15.54 -0.86 -10.48
N TYR A 502 14.38 -0.23 -10.24
CA TYR A 502 13.87 0.87 -11.06
C TYR A 502 14.58 2.20 -10.81
N LEU A 503 15.02 2.48 -9.58
CA LEU A 503 15.58 3.77 -9.14
C LEU A 503 17.11 3.74 -8.88
N GLY A 504 17.77 2.62 -9.19
CA GLY A 504 19.21 2.45 -9.00
C GLY A 504 19.70 2.39 -7.54
N CYS A 505 18.85 2.09 -6.55
CA CYS A 505 19.34 1.80 -5.19
C CYS A 505 19.85 0.36 -5.03
N LYS A 506 20.86 0.16 -4.18
CA LYS A 506 21.36 -1.18 -3.84
C LYS A 506 20.39 -1.82 -2.84
N TRP A 507 19.85 -3.01 -3.11
CA TRP A 507 18.89 -3.68 -2.20
C TRP A 507 19.41 -5.05 -1.74
N PHE A 508 19.22 -5.36 -0.45
CA PHE A 508 19.54 -6.66 0.15
C PHE A 508 18.47 -7.08 1.16
N ASP A 509 18.10 -8.37 1.20
CA ASP A 509 17.20 -8.92 2.22
C ASP A 509 17.93 -9.54 3.42
N PHE A 510 17.41 -9.27 4.61
CA PHE A 510 17.84 -9.90 5.85
C PHE A 510 16.77 -10.87 6.38
N ARG A 511 17.04 -12.18 6.23
CA ARG A 511 16.17 -13.27 6.71
C ARG A 511 16.65 -13.97 7.99
N LYS A 512 17.90 -13.75 8.40
CA LYS A 512 18.53 -14.35 9.61
C LYS A 512 17.85 -13.84 10.90
N GLY A 513 18.33 -14.26 12.07
CA GLY A 513 17.63 -14.06 13.34
C GLY A 513 16.47 -15.04 13.57
N ARG A 514 15.62 -14.74 14.56
CA ARG A 514 14.50 -15.56 15.04
C ARG A 514 13.18 -14.86 14.72
N ASP A 515 12.29 -15.57 14.05
CA ASP A 515 10.90 -15.14 13.87
C ASP A 515 10.16 -15.37 15.20
N VAL A 516 9.38 -14.38 15.65
CA VAL A 516 8.64 -14.43 16.92
C VAL A 516 7.14 -14.39 16.61
N ARG A 517 6.41 -15.39 17.09
CA ARG A 517 4.99 -15.52 16.79
C ARG A 517 4.15 -14.59 17.65
N VAL A 518 3.42 -13.69 16.98
CA VAL A 518 2.54 -12.71 17.63
C VAL A 518 1.17 -12.76 16.95
N HIS A 519 0.16 -13.22 17.69
CA HIS A 519 -1.28 -13.14 17.37
C HIS A 519 -1.73 -13.54 15.94
N THR A 520 -0.96 -14.35 15.23
CA THR A 520 -1.30 -14.83 13.87
C THR A 520 -1.01 -16.33 13.70
N SER A 521 -1.72 -16.97 12.77
CA SER A 521 -1.38 -18.27 12.19
C SER A 521 -0.50 -18.13 10.94
N ASP A 522 -0.47 -16.96 10.29
CA ASP A 522 0.27 -16.73 9.06
C ASP A 522 1.78 -16.54 9.33
N PRO A 523 2.66 -17.44 8.85
CA PRO A 523 4.11 -17.27 8.97
C PRO A 523 4.68 -16.04 8.26
N ASN A 524 3.91 -15.37 7.40
CA ASN A 524 4.29 -14.12 6.75
C ASN A 524 4.19 -12.90 7.68
N ASP A 525 3.52 -13.02 8.83
CA ASP A 525 3.15 -11.89 9.69
C ASP A 525 3.85 -11.92 11.06
N MET A 526 4.92 -12.70 11.16
CA MET A 526 5.73 -12.86 12.37
C MET A 526 6.60 -11.62 12.65
N ASP A 527 6.82 -11.35 13.93
CA ASP A 527 7.82 -10.39 14.41
C ASP A 527 9.24 -10.94 14.26
N LYS A 528 10.24 -10.09 14.47
CA LYS A 528 11.65 -10.44 14.34
C LYS A 528 12.45 -10.07 15.58
N HIS A 529 13.28 -11.01 16.04
CA HIS A 529 14.35 -10.76 16.99
C HIS A 529 15.70 -11.09 16.32
N ILE A 530 16.61 -10.13 16.27
CA ILE A 530 17.87 -10.22 15.53
C ILE A 530 19.06 -10.15 16.50
N PRO A 531 19.76 -11.27 16.77
CA PRO A 531 21.00 -11.23 17.56
C PRO A 531 22.06 -10.38 16.85
N TYR A 532 22.70 -9.46 17.58
CA TYR A 532 23.60 -8.47 16.97
C TYR A 532 24.76 -9.09 16.16
N ALA A 533 25.34 -10.20 16.60
CA ALA A 533 26.39 -10.90 15.85
C ALA A 533 25.92 -11.36 14.45
N GLN A 534 24.65 -11.77 14.30
CA GLN A 534 24.09 -12.14 13.00
C GLN A 534 23.78 -10.91 12.13
N TRP A 535 23.41 -9.79 12.76
CA TRP A 535 23.24 -8.51 12.07
C TRP A 535 24.57 -7.98 11.55
N LYS A 536 25.56 -7.81 12.44
CA LYS A 536 26.92 -7.32 12.10
C LYS A 536 27.56 -8.15 10.98
N SER A 537 27.54 -9.48 11.07
CA SER A 537 28.09 -10.37 10.04
C SER A 537 27.47 -10.19 8.64
N PHE A 538 26.30 -9.57 8.52
CA PHE A 538 25.65 -9.22 7.25
C PHE A 538 25.84 -7.74 6.90
N PHE A 539 25.64 -6.85 7.87
CA PHE A 539 25.57 -5.41 7.67
C PHE A 539 26.94 -4.75 7.52
N ASP A 540 27.96 -5.23 8.26
CA ASP A 540 29.30 -4.62 8.29
C ASP A 540 29.93 -4.44 6.90
N PRO A 541 30.07 -5.47 6.03
CA PRO A 541 30.65 -5.28 4.69
C PRO A 541 29.82 -4.35 3.79
N LEU A 542 28.49 -4.36 3.92
CA LEU A 542 27.60 -3.49 3.15
C LEU A 542 27.71 -2.02 3.60
N PHE A 543 27.89 -1.81 4.90
CA PHE A 543 28.03 -0.48 5.46
C PHE A 543 29.40 0.14 5.18
N ARG A 544 30.47 -0.67 5.18
CA ARG A 544 31.81 -0.22 4.75
C ARG A 544 31.80 0.24 3.28
N ASP A 545 31.18 -0.49 2.36
CA ASP A 545 30.97 -0.03 0.96
C ASP A 545 30.24 1.33 0.86
N VAL A 546 29.28 1.60 1.74
CA VAL A 546 28.58 2.89 1.77
C VAL A 546 29.50 4.01 2.28
N VAL A 547 30.25 3.74 3.34
CA VAL A 547 31.24 4.68 3.91
C VAL A 547 32.33 4.99 2.89
N ASP A 548 32.96 3.98 2.29
CA ASP A 548 34.07 4.15 1.34
C ASP A 548 33.63 4.98 0.12
N ARG A 549 32.43 4.70 -0.42
CA ARG A 549 31.84 5.50 -1.52
C ARG A 549 31.51 6.92 -1.10
N LEU A 550 31.00 7.12 0.11
CA LEU A 550 30.68 8.45 0.63
C LEU A 550 31.95 9.28 0.87
N GLU A 551 33.04 8.67 1.35
CA GLU A 551 34.32 9.34 1.50
C GLU A 551 34.92 9.75 0.16
N ALA A 552 34.92 8.85 -0.83
CA ALA A 552 35.37 9.19 -2.18
C ALA A 552 34.55 10.35 -2.81
N GLN A 553 33.24 10.38 -2.58
CA GLN A 553 32.34 11.47 -3.02
C GLN A 553 32.55 12.81 -2.28
N VAL A 554 33.31 12.83 -1.17
CA VAL A 554 33.66 14.04 -0.41
C VAL A 554 35.10 14.49 -0.69
N GLU A 555 35.92 13.62 -1.27
CA GLU A 555 37.27 13.95 -1.75
C GLU A 555 37.30 14.47 -3.19
N ALA A 556 36.35 14.03 -4.03
CA ALA A 556 36.11 14.54 -5.39
C ALA A 556 35.38 15.90 -5.40
#